data_AF-A0A9D7U4H8-F1
#
_entry.id   AF-A0A9D7U4H8-F1
#
_cell.length_a   1.000
_cell.length_b   1.000
_cell.length_c   1.000
_cell.angle_alpha   90.00
_cell.angle_beta   90.00
_cell.angle_gamma   90.00
#
_symmetry.space_group_name_H-M   'P 1'
#
loop_
_entity.id
_entity.type
_entity.pdbx_description
1 polymer ?
#
loop_
_entity_poly.entity_id
_entity_poly.type
_entity_poly.pdbx_seq_one_letter_code
_entity_poly.pdbx_strand_id
1 'polypeptide(L)'
;MLVSAGKEEEAQALREKTAAEYGPDILPDLDAAIAQEVGSEFASLAEDSTGRAMQLDVDAELADIYDTSGNTAADRAAYDVARRGVSQRAASAAQGNAIEAARRGQTGGVLGGVLASQSGQDEFEALGGLNASIASDARSRAMQALMARSSNANTMREMDWGVKSQRASAMDLANRFNATQRQAAEMYNKQLPQMQFENNLRRLSGLGAARSGVATGLDAQGASARQTSAGLGNAALSYGQAWDEDEKGKK
;
A
#
# COMPACT_ATOMS: atom_id res chain seq x y z
N MET A 1 36.19 -56.82 -16.83
CA MET A 1 37.13 -57.67 -17.60
C MET A 1 37.02 -57.37 -19.12
N LEU A 2 37.32 -56.15 -19.58
CA LEU A 2 37.15 -55.75 -21.00
C LEU A 2 38.44 -55.21 -21.64
N VAL A 3 39.28 -54.50 -20.89
CA VAL A 3 40.54 -53.93 -21.42
C VAL A 3 41.63 -55.01 -21.63
N SER A 4 41.63 -56.08 -20.82
CA SER A 4 42.63 -57.17 -20.94
C SER A 4 42.27 -58.28 -21.95
N ALA A 5 41.14 -58.15 -22.65
CA ALA A 5 40.64 -59.14 -23.62
C ALA A 5 40.57 -58.61 -25.06
N GLY A 6 41.17 -57.44 -25.35
CA GLY A 6 41.09 -56.77 -26.65
C GLY A 6 39.75 -56.08 -26.94
N LYS A 7 38.86 -55.97 -25.93
CA LYS A 7 37.55 -55.31 -26.04
C LYS A 7 37.63 -53.85 -25.58
N GLU A 8 38.60 -53.12 -26.12
CA GLU A 8 38.75 -51.69 -25.87
C GLU A 8 37.51 -50.92 -26.34
N GLU A 9 36.93 -51.31 -27.48
CA GLU A 9 35.71 -50.71 -28.02
C GLU A 9 34.50 -50.84 -27.07
N GLU A 10 34.26 -52.00 -26.45
CA GLU A 10 33.16 -52.16 -25.49
C GLU A 10 33.39 -51.33 -24.21
N ALA A 11 34.64 -51.21 -23.75
CA ALA A 11 34.98 -50.35 -22.62
C ALA A 11 34.92 -48.85 -22.96
N GLN A 12 35.12 -48.48 -24.23
CA GLN A 12 34.95 -47.12 -24.73
C GLN A 12 33.46 -46.79 -24.86
N ALA A 13 32.66 -47.69 -25.44
CA ALA A 13 31.22 -47.55 -25.56
C ALA A 13 30.53 -47.45 -24.19
N LEU A 14 30.98 -48.21 -23.18
CA LEU A 14 30.44 -48.12 -21.82
C LEU A 14 30.77 -46.75 -21.18
N ARG A 15 31.96 -46.20 -21.44
CA ARG A 15 32.37 -44.86 -20.97
C ARG A 15 31.58 -43.74 -21.65
N GLU A 16 31.32 -43.86 -22.95
CA GLU A 16 30.47 -42.91 -23.67
C GLU A 16 29.03 -42.98 -23.19
N LYS A 17 28.51 -44.18 -22.94
CA LYS A 17 27.15 -44.38 -22.43
C LYS A 17 26.96 -43.81 -21.02
N THR A 18 27.92 -44.05 -20.10
CA THR A 18 27.86 -43.42 -18.76
C THR A 18 28.08 -41.91 -18.82
N ALA A 19 28.92 -41.39 -19.71
CA ALA A 19 29.07 -39.95 -19.90
C ALA A 19 27.81 -39.28 -20.49
N ALA A 20 27.05 -40.00 -21.32
CA ALA A 20 25.78 -39.53 -21.87
C ALA A 20 24.64 -39.62 -20.83
N GLU A 21 24.60 -40.67 -20.01
CA GLU A 21 23.57 -40.88 -18.98
C GLU A 21 23.72 -39.90 -17.81
N TYR A 22 24.96 -39.48 -17.51
CA TYR A 22 25.27 -38.36 -16.61
C TYR A 22 25.53 -37.04 -17.36
N GLY A 23 24.92 -36.90 -18.54
CA GLY A 23 25.13 -35.80 -19.48
C GLY A 23 24.77 -34.41 -18.93
N PRO A 24 24.97 -33.36 -19.76
CA PRO A 24 25.05 -31.96 -19.33
C PRO A 24 23.83 -31.41 -18.58
N ASP A 25 22.68 -32.09 -18.64
CA ASP A 25 21.37 -31.64 -18.13
C ASP A 25 21.14 -31.86 -16.62
N ILE A 26 22.08 -32.45 -15.87
CA ILE A 26 21.84 -32.78 -14.45
C ILE A 26 22.00 -31.57 -13.51
N LEU A 27 22.71 -30.52 -13.94
CA LEU A 27 22.83 -29.31 -13.12
C LEU A 27 21.69 -28.36 -13.45
N PRO A 28 20.86 -27.97 -12.47
CA PRO A 28 19.81 -26.98 -12.71
C PRO A 28 20.45 -25.65 -13.12
N ASP A 29 19.96 -25.07 -14.22
CA ASP A 29 20.25 -23.69 -14.55
C ASP A 29 19.65 -22.80 -13.47
N LEU A 30 20.49 -21.93 -12.90
CA LEU A 30 20.05 -20.97 -11.90
C LEU A 30 19.41 -19.79 -12.62
N ASP A 31 18.11 -19.58 -12.40
CA ASP A 31 17.38 -18.43 -12.93
C ASP A 31 17.87 -17.13 -12.28
N ALA A 32 17.92 -16.06 -13.07
CA ALA A 32 18.25 -14.73 -12.56
C ALA A 32 17.14 -14.26 -11.60
N ALA A 33 17.54 -13.67 -10.47
CA ALA A 33 16.61 -13.00 -9.58
C ALA A 33 16.06 -11.73 -10.27
N ILE A 34 14.74 -11.63 -10.35
CA ILE A 34 14.03 -10.44 -10.80
C ILE A 34 13.51 -9.73 -9.55
N ALA A 35 13.85 -8.44 -9.40
CA ALA A 35 13.35 -7.65 -8.29
C ALA A 35 11.83 -7.46 -8.40
N GLN A 36 11.11 -7.80 -7.35
CA GLN A 36 9.67 -7.51 -7.27
C GLN A 36 9.49 -6.03 -6.95
N GLU A 37 8.94 -5.27 -7.90
CA GLU A 37 8.58 -3.87 -7.69
C GLU A 37 7.13 -3.80 -7.22
N VAL A 38 6.92 -3.29 -6.02
CA VAL A 38 5.57 -3.02 -5.52
C VAL A 38 5.22 -1.59 -5.92
N GLY A 39 4.26 -1.45 -6.83
CA GLY A 39 3.60 -0.16 -7.06
C GLY A 39 2.83 0.21 -5.80
N SER A 40 2.97 1.43 -5.30
CA SER A 40 2.20 1.81 -4.12
C SER A 40 0.72 1.93 -4.48
N GLU A 41 -0.08 0.95 -4.05
CA GLU A 41 -1.56 1.04 -4.10
C GLU A 41 -2.09 2.24 -3.31
N PHE A 42 -1.24 2.92 -2.54
CA PHE A 42 -1.53 4.24 -1.98
C PHE A 42 -1.86 5.31 -3.02
N ALA A 43 -1.39 5.17 -4.27
CA ALA A 43 -1.80 6.07 -5.34
C ALA A 43 -3.27 5.88 -5.78
N SER A 44 -3.85 4.70 -5.54
CA SER A 44 -5.24 4.36 -5.89
C SER A 44 -6.24 4.50 -4.74
N LEU A 45 -5.76 4.72 -3.50
CA LEU A 45 -6.61 5.16 -2.39
C LEU A 45 -7.08 6.60 -2.68
N ALA A 46 -8.23 6.70 -3.35
CA ALA A 46 -8.90 7.97 -3.56
C ALA A 46 -9.32 8.56 -2.20
N GLU A 47 -8.96 9.81 -1.98
CA GLU A 47 -9.46 10.58 -0.85
C GLU A 47 -11.00 10.66 -0.95
N ASP A 48 -11.71 10.50 0.17
CA ASP A 48 -13.17 10.61 0.17
C ASP A 48 -13.57 12.06 -0.16
N SER A 49 -13.86 12.28 -1.45
CA SER A 49 -14.25 13.59 -1.99
C SER A 49 -15.51 14.15 -1.34
N THR A 50 -16.35 13.29 -0.75
CA THR A 50 -17.62 13.67 -0.14
C THR A 50 -17.40 14.49 1.14
N GLY A 51 -16.50 14.02 2.01
CA GLY A 51 -16.16 14.74 3.24
C GLY A 51 -15.54 16.10 2.97
N ARG A 52 -14.65 16.19 1.96
CA ARG A 52 -14.03 17.47 1.55
C ARG A 52 -15.06 18.43 0.95
N ALA A 53 -15.99 17.95 0.14
CA ALA A 53 -17.06 18.76 -0.43
C ALA A 53 -17.96 19.37 0.66
N MET A 54 -18.39 18.55 1.64
CA MET A 54 -19.20 19.03 2.77
C MET A 54 -18.47 20.11 3.60
N GLN A 55 -17.16 19.98 3.81
CA GLN A 55 -16.37 20.99 4.53
C GLN A 55 -16.29 22.32 3.76
N LEU A 56 -16.14 22.25 2.43
CA LEU A 56 -16.13 23.43 1.57
C LEU A 56 -17.51 24.10 1.50
N ASP A 57 -18.58 23.31 1.47
CA ASP A 57 -19.95 23.83 1.50
C ASP A 57 -20.23 24.57 2.82
N VAL A 58 -19.81 24.02 3.95
CA VAL A 58 -19.91 24.69 5.26
C VAL A 58 -19.06 25.96 5.31
N ASP A 59 -17.84 25.97 4.75
CA ASP A 59 -17.02 27.19 4.67
C ASP A 59 -17.71 28.26 3.80
N ALA A 60 -18.33 27.85 2.69
CA ALA A 60 -19.07 28.74 1.81
C ALA A 60 -20.31 29.33 2.50
N GLU A 61 -21.04 28.53 3.27
CA GLU A 61 -22.19 29.01 4.05
C GLU A 61 -21.75 30.01 5.15
N LEU A 62 -20.65 29.71 5.86
CA LEU A 62 -20.09 30.64 6.86
C LEU A 62 -19.58 31.94 6.22
N ALA A 63 -19.02 31.86 5.01
CA ALA A 63 -18.60 33.03 4.24
C ALA A 63 -19.80 33.89 3.83
N ASP A 64 -20.89 33.28 3.36
CA ASP A 64 -22.13 34.00 3.00
C ASP A 64 -22.76 34.69 4.22
N ILE A 65 -22.77 34.03 5.40
CA ILE A 65 -23.22 34.66 6.65
C ILE A 65 -22.37 35.89 6.99
N TYR A 66 -21.05 35.82 6.80
CA TYR A 66 -20.16 36.95 7.05
C TYR A 66 -20.35 38.09 6.03
N ASP A 67 -20.39 37.77 4.74
CA ASP A 67 -20.52 38.74 3.64
C ASP A 67 -21.87 39.47 3.68
N THR A 68 -22.93 38.77 4.12
CA THR A 68 -24.24 39.39 4.39
C THR A 68 -24.29 40.14 5.73
N SER A 69 -23.17 40.25 6.45
CA SER A 69 -23.07 40.87 7.79
C SER A 69 -24.03 40.25 8.82
N GLY A 70 -24.36 38.96 8.66
CA GLY A 70 -25.31 38.24 9.51
C GLY A 70 -26.77 38.57 9.22
N ASN A 71 -27.07 39.17 8.07
CA ASN A 71 -28.42 39.54 7.62
C ASN A 71 -28.92 38.54 6.56
N THR A 72 -29.10 37.29 7.00
CA THR A 72 -29.52 36.17 6.13
C THR A 72 -30.97 36.34 5.67
N ALA A 73 -31.40 35.55 4.68
CA ALA A 73 -32.80 35.53 4.24
C ALA A 73 -33.77 35.16 5.37
N ALA A 74 -33.36 34.26 6.27
CA ALA A 74 -34.15 33.89 7.45
C ALA A 74 -34.31 35.07 8.44
N ASP A 75 -33.27 35.89 8.60
CA ASP A 75 -33.31 37.07 9.47
C ASP A 75 -34.24 38.15 8.95
N ARG A 76 -34.26 38.35 7.63
CA ARG A 76 -35.21 39.27 6.98
C ARG A 76 -36.64 38.80 7.20
N ALA A 77 -36.90 37.50 7.08
CA ALA A 77 -38.22 36.93 7.36
C ALA A 77 -38.62 37.09 8.84
N ALA A 78 -37.70 36.85 9.77
CA ALA A 78 -37.93 37.04 11.20
C ALA A 78 -38.21 38.51 11.55
N TYR A 79 -37.46 39.44 10.93
CA TYR A 79 -37.70 40.88 11.03
C TYR A 79 -39.10 41.26 10.55
N ASP A 80 -39.51 40.76 9.39
CA ASP A 80 -40.84 41.06 8.83
C ASP A 80 -41.98 40.53 9.72
N VAL A 81 -41.79 39.40 10.40
CA VAL A 81 -42.75 38.87 11.39
C VAL A 81 -42.76 39.76 12.63
N ALA A 82 -41.60 40.12 13.16
CA ALA A 82 -41.49 40.97 14.35
C ALA A 82 -42.09 42.36 14.11
N ARG A 83 -41.79 42.98 12.96
CA ARG A 83 -42.36 44.25 12.51
C ARG A 83 -43.89 44.19 12.43
N ARG A 84 -44.44 43.15 11.80
CA ARG A 84 -45.90 42.94 11.77
C ARG A 84 -46.50 42.80 13.17
N GLY A 85 -45.82 42.12 14.08
CA GLY A 85 -46.24 42.00 15.47
C GLY A 85 -46.27 43.35 16.21
N VAL A 86 -45.26 44.19 16.01
CA VAL A 86 -45.22 45.55 16.58
C VAL A 86 -46.36 46.41 16.03
N SER A 87 -46.55 46.45 14.70
CA SER A 87 -47.63 47.22 14.09
C SER A 87 -49.02 46.70 14.50
N GLN A 88 -49.20 45.38 14.68
CA GLN A 88 -50.46 44.83 15.18
C GLN A 88 -50.74 45.24 16.64
N ARG A 89 -49.71 45.27 17.49
CA ARG A 89 -49.86 45.75 18.89
C ARG A 89 -50.16 47.24 18.93
N ALA A 90 -49.46 48.05 18.11
CA ALA A 90 -49.71 49.48 17.99
C ALA A 90 -51.15 49.75 17.53
N ALA A 91 -51.63 49.04 16.50
CA ALA A 91 -53.00 49.13 16.03
C ALA A 91 -54.02 48.71 17.10
N SER A 92 -53.73 47.65 17.87
CA SER A 92 -54.60 47.18 18.96
C SER A 92 -54.66 48.20 20.10
N ALA A 93 -53.53 48.82 20.46
CA ALA A 93 -53.47 49.88 21.47
C ALA A 93 -54.23 51.14 21.01
N ALA A 94 -54.04 51.55 19.76
CA ALA A 94 -54.77 52.66 19.16
C ALA A 94 -56.28 52.41 19.15
N GLN A 95 -56.71 51.18 18.80
CA GLN A 95 -58.12 50.79 18.83
C GLN A 95 -58.67 50.78 20.26
N GLY A 96 -57.91 50.27 21.23
CA GLY A 96 -58.29 50.29 22.66
C GLY A 96 -58.49 51.72 23.17
N ASN A 97 -57.53 52.60 22.89
CA ASN A 97 -57.60 54.02 23.23
C ASN A 97 -58.79 54.71 22.55
N ALA A 98 -59.08 54.38 21.29
CA ALA A 98 -60.22 54.91 20.56
C ALA A 98 -61.56 54.46 21.18
N ILE A 99 -61.68 53.18 21.57
CA ILE A 99 -62.88 52.65 22.25
C ILE A 99 -63.05 53.33 23.61
N GLU A 100 -61.97 53.53 24.36
CA GLU A 100 -62.03 54.19 25.66
C GLU A 100 -62.38 55.68 25.54
N ALA A 101 -61.82 56.38 24.55
CA ALA A 101 -62.21 57.75 24.23
C ALA A 101 -63.68 57.84 23.80
N ALA A 102 -64.18 56.87 23.02
CA ALA A 102 -65.58 56.76 22.63
C ALA A 102 -66.50 56.55 23.84
N ARG A 103 -66.12 55.67 24.78
CA ARG A 103 -66.87 55.46 26.04
C ARG A 103 -66.92 56.71 26.90
N ARG A 104 -65.89 57.56 26.84
CA ARG A 104 -65.85 58.86 27.53
C ARG A 104 -66.53 59.98 26.75
N GLY A 105 -67.16 59.70 25.60
CA GLY A 105 -67.85 60.68 24.76
C GLY A 105 -66.93 61.65 24.03
N GLN A 106 -65.63 61.33 23.92
CA GLN A 106 -64.59 62.16 23.30
C GLN A 106 -64.29 61.79 21.84
N THR A 107 -65.18 61.04 21.19
CA THR A 107 -65.04 60.67 19.78
C THR A 107 -65.10 61.89 18.86
N GLY A 108 -63.97 62.23 18.24
CA GLY A 108 -63.87 63.26 17.19
C GLY A 108 -63.18 64.57 17.60
N GLY A 109 -62.72 64.70 18.85
CA GLY A 109 -61.96 65.87 19.31
C GLY A 109 -60.46 65.80 19.00
N VAL A 110 -59.77 66.95 19.09
CA VAL A 110 -58.30 67.11 18.95
C VAL A 110 -57.51 66.06 19.77
N LEU A 111 -58.07 65.63 20.89
CA LEU A 111 -57.52 64.59 21.77
C LEU A 111 -57.32 63.23 21.08
N GLY A 112 -58.18 62.85 20.14
CA GLY A 112 -58.03 61.63 19.35
C GLY A 112 -56.84 61.68 18.38
N GLY A 113 -56.56 62.86 17.82
CA GLY A 113 -55.38 63.10 16.99
C GLY A 113 -54.07 63.03 17.78
N VAL A 114 -54.07 63.56 19.01
CA VAL A 114 -52.91 63.50 19.92
C VAL A 114 -52.62 62.06 20.34
N LEU A 115 -53.64 61.28 20.73
CA LEU A 115 -53.48 59.87 21.10
C LEU A 115 -52.97 59.01 19.94
N ALA A 116 -53.46 59.25 18.72
CA ALA A 116 -52.95 58.58 17.53
C ALA A 116 -51.48 58.96 17.25
N SER A 117 -51.11 60.23 17.44
CA SER A 117 -49.72 60.69 17.28
C SER A 117 -48.78 60.08 18.31
N GLN A 118 -49.24 59.88 19.54
CA GLN A 118 -48.47 59.26 20.62
C GLN A 118 -48.22 57.77 20.34
N SER A 119 -49.24 57.01 19.92
CA SER A 119 -49.05 55.60 19.53
C SER A 119 -48.10 55.43 18.33
N GLY A 120 -48.06 56.42 17.44
CA GLY A 120 -47.10 56.44 16.33
C GLY A 120 -45.66 56.63 16.80
N GLN A 121 -45.42 57.50 17.80
CA GLN A 121 -44.09 57.69 18.38
C GLN A 121 -43.60 56.43 19.11
N ASP A 122 -44.47 55.80 19.90
CA ASP A 122 -44.17 54.54 20.58
C ASP A 122 -43.82 53.41 19.57
N GLU A 123 -44.52 53.34 18.43
CA GLU A 123 -44.21 52.39 17.36
C GLU A 123 -42.84 52.68 16.72
N PHE A 124 -42.52 53.95 16.43
CA PHE A 124 -41.21 54.33 15.87
C PHE A 124 -40.06 54.04 16.83
N GLU A 125 -40.23 54.30 18.12
CA GLU A 125 -39.22 53.99 19.14
C GLU A 125 -39.03 52.46 19.28
N ALA A 126 -40.12 51.69 19.30
CA ALA A 126 -40.06 50.23 19.35
C ALA A 126 -39.38 49.63 18.10
N LEU A 127 -39.70 50.14 16.90
CA LEU A 127 -39.05 49.73 15.65
C LEU A 127 -37.57 50.15 15.59
N GLY A 128 -37.24 51.33 16.11
CA GLY A 128 -35.87 51.81 16.23
C GLY A 128 -35.02 50.93 17.14
N GLY A 129 -35.56 50.58 18.32
CA GLY A 129 -34.92 49.65 19.24
C GLY A 129 -34.74 48.24 18.64
N LEU A 130 -35.75 47.74 17.94
CA LEU A 130 -35.70 46.45 17.26
C LEU A 130 -34.67 46.40 16.11
N ASN A 131 -34.54 47.49 15.34
CA ASN A 131 -33.49 47.59 14.32
C ASN A 131 -32.08 47.57 14.93
N ALA A 132 -31.87 48.30 16.04
CA ALA A 132 -30.58 48.34 16.72
C ALA A 132 -30.20 46.99 17.32
N SER A 133 -31.16 46.27 17.92
CA SER A 133 -30.90 44.93 18.47
C SER A 133 -30.55 43.93 17.37
N ILE A 134 -31.30 43.91 16.27
CA ILE A 134 -31.04 43.00 15.14
C ILE A 134 -29.69 43.29 14.50
N ALA A 135 -29.32 44.56 14.33
CA ALA A 135 -28.00 44.91 13.81
C ALA A 135 -26.86 44.44 14.72
N SER A 136 -27.05 44.50 16.04
CA SER A 136 -26.09 43.98 17.04
C SER A 136 -25.97 42.46 16.96
N ASP A 137 -27.10 41.75 16.88
CA ASP A 137 -27.15 40.28 16.81
C ASP A 137 -26.57 39.77 15.48
N ALA A 138 -26.86 40.44 14.37
CA ALA A 138 -26.30 40.14 13.06
C ALA A 138 -24.76 40.27 13.05
N ARG A 139 -24.21 41.37 13.60
CA ARG A 139 -22.76 41.54 13.77
C ARG A 139 -22.14 40.46 14.65
N SER A 140 -22.81 40.09 15.74
CA SER A 140 -22.33 39.05 16.66
C SER A 140 -22.23 37.70 15.96
N ARG A 141 -23.24 37.34 15.14
CA ARG A 141 -23.22 36.13 14.31
C ARG A 141 -22.16 36.18 13.21
N ALA A 142 -21.99 37.31 12.53
CA ALA A 142 -20.94 37.47 11.53
C ALA A 142 -19.54 37.25 12.16
N MET A 143 -19.31 37.78 13.37
CA MET A 143 -18.05 37.54 14.08
C MET A 143 -17.88 36.09 14.52
N GLN A 144 -18.94 35.43 14.99
CA GLN A 144 -18.89 34.00 15.32
C GLN A 144 -18.60 33.15 14.07
N ALA A 145 -19.23 33.46 12.94
CA ALA A 145 -18.98 32.80 11.67
C ALA A 145 -17.52 33.00 11.22
N LEU A 146 -16.99 34.22 11.34
CA LEU A 146 -15.58 34.51 11.03
C LEU A 146 -14.61 33.71 11.92
N MET A 147 -14.88 33.62 13.22
CA MET A 147 -14.08 32.83 14.16
C MET A 147 -14.13 31.32 13.83
N ALA A 148 -15.32 30.80 13.55
CA ALA A 148 -15.52 29.42 13.14
C ALA A 148 -14.78 29.12 11.83
N ARG A 149 -14.85 30.04 10.86
CA ARG A 149 -14.14 29.96 9.58
C ARG A 149 -12.62 29.91 9.75
N SER A 150 -12.08 30.80 10.59
CA SER A 150 -10.64 30.80 10.93
C SER A 150 -10.19 29.48 11.57
N SER A 151 -10.99 28.93 12.48
CA SER A 151 -10.73 27.63 13.09
C SER A 151 -10.77 26.50 12.05
N ASN A 152 -11.79 26.48 11.18
CA ASN A 152 -11.96 25.45 10.15
C ASN A 152 -10.81 25.49 9.13
N ALA A 153 -10.40 26.68 8.69
CA ALA A 153 -9.28 26.86 7.77
C ALA A 153 -7.95 26.30 8.32
N ASN A 154 -7.70 26.44 9.63
CA ASN A 154 -6.52 25.85 10.26
C ASN A 154 -6.61 24.31 10.29
N THR A 155 -7.77 23.76 10.69
CA THR A 155 -7.99 22.30 10.69
C THR A 155 -7.85 21.69 9.28
N MET A 156 -8.41 22.33 8.25
CA MET A 156 -8.27 21.87 6.86
C MET A 156 -6.82 21.83 6.41
N ARG A 157 -6.02 22.86 6.76
CA ARG A 157 -4.59 22.89 6.42
C ARG A 157 -3.81 21.80 7.15
N GLU A 158 -4.11 21.54 8.41
CA GLU A 158 -3.47 20.46 9.19
C GLU A 158 -3.79 19.09 8.61
N MET A 159 -5.04 18.83 8.22
CA MET A 159 -5.44 17.59 7.54
C MET A 159 -4.73 17.44 6.18
N ASP A 160 -4.77 18.47 5.33
CA ASP A 160 -4.11 18.45 4.02
C ASP A 160 -2.59 18.22 4.17
N TRP A 161 -1.95 18.83 5.17
CA TRP A 161 -0.55 18.60 5.45
C TRP A 161 -0.29 17.19 5.97
N GLY A 162 -1.14 16.68 6.88
CA GLY A 162 -1.04 15.33 7.42
C GLY A 162 -1.15 14.26 6.33
N VAL A 163 -2.13 14.37 5.44
CA VAL A 163 -2.32 13.46 4.30
C VAL A 163 -1.12 13.52 3.36
N LYS A 164 -0.64 14.72 3.00
CA LYS A 164 0.55 14.88 2.14
C LYS A 164 1.81 14.29 2.77
N SER A 165 2.01 14.52 4.07
CA SER A 165 3.15 14.01 4.84
C SER A 165 3.14 12.49 4.89
N GLN A 166 1.99 11.87 5.20
CA GLN A 166 1.83 10.42 5.20
C GLN A 166 2.06 9.83 3.80
N ARG A 167 1.53 10.47 2.75
CA ARG A 167 1.74 10.04 1.37
C ARG A 167 3.22 10.10 0.96
N ALA A 168 3.91 11.18 1.32
CA ALA A 168 5.35 11.31 1.05
C ALA A 168 6.15 10.23 1.79
N SER A 169 5.85 9.98 3.06
CA SER A 169 6.50 8.92 3.85
C SER A 169 6.26 7.53 3.26
N ALA A 170 5.05 7.24 2.80
CA ALA A 170 4.73 5.96 2.14
C ALA A 170 5.47 5.80 0.80
N MET A 171 5.60 6.86 0.00
CA MET A 171 6.40 6.85 -1.23
C MET A 171 7.87 6.60 -0.93
N ASP A 172 8.43 7.25 0.08
CA ASP A 172 9.82 7.04 0.50
C ASP A 172 10.08 5.61 0.97
N LEU A 173 9.14 5.03 1.73
CA LEU A 173 9.23 3.64 2.16
C LEU A 173 9.20 2.68 0.96
N ALA A 174 8.27 2.89 0.02
CA ALA A 174 8.16 2.07 -1.19
C ALA A 174 9.43 2.18 -2.06
N ASN A 175 9.96 3.40 -2.23
CA ASN A 175 11.20 3.63 -2.97
C ASN A 175 12.40 2.93 -2.32
N ARG A 176 12.52 3.01 -0.98
CA ARG A 176 13.56 2.29 -0.24
C ARG A 176 13.43 0.78 -0.38
N PHE A 177 12.21 0.25 -0.28
CA PHE A 177 11.94 -1.17 -0.46
C PHE A 177 12.34 -1.63 -1.86
N ASN A 178 11.88 -0.94 -2.90
CA ASN A 178 12.21 -1.27 -4.29
C ASN A 178 13.72 -1.17 -4.56
N ALA A 179 14.40 -0.14 -4.04
CA ALA A 179 15.85 -0.01 -4.15
C ALA A 179 16.59 -1.17 -3.47
N THR A 180 16.14 -1.58 -2.27
CA THR A 180 16.73 -2.71 -1.53
C THR A 180 16.53 -4.03 -2.27
N GLN A 181 15.34 -4.25 -2.85
CA GLN A 181 15.06 -5.45 -3.66
C GLN A 181 15.90 -5.50 -4.94
N ARG A 182 16.05 -4.37 -5.64
CA ARG A 182 16.94 -4.27 -6.80
C ARG A 182 18.39 -4.59 -6.42
N GLN A 183 18.88 -4.01 -5.32
CA GLN A 183 20.23 -4.30 -4.83
C GLN A 183 20.43 -5.77 -4.47
N ALA A 184 19.44 -6.41 -3.82
CA ALA A 184 19.49 -7.83 -3.49
C ALA A 184 19.52 -8.71 -4.74
N ALA A 185 18.64 -8.44 -5.72
CA ALA A 185 18.61 -9.14 -7.00
C ALA A 185 19.93 -8.97 -7.77
N GLU A 186 20.49 -7.75 -7.80
CA GLU A 186 21.80 -7.49 -8.42
C GLU A 186 22.93 -8.26 -7.73
N MET A 187 22.96 -8.31 -6.40
CA MET A 187 23.98 -9.07 -5.67
C MET A 187 23.89 -10.56 -5.97
N TYR A 188 22.67 -11.11 -5.98
CA TYR A 188 22.44 -12.50 -6.35
C TYR A 188 22.89 -12.78 -7.80
N ASN A 189 22.48 -11.94 -8.75
CA ASN A 189 22.84 -12.09 -10.16
C ASN A 189 24.34 -11.96 -10.41
N LYS A 190 25.06 -11.14 -9.62
CA LYS A 190 26.53 -11.03 -9.67
C LYS A 190 27.24 -12.29 -9.15
N GLN A 191 26.63 -13.03 -8.23
CA GLN A 191 27.17 -14.31 -7.70
C GLN A 191 26.87 -15.50 -8.61
N LEU A 192 25.84 -15.38 -9.45
CA LEU A 192 25.35 -16.43 -10.33
C LEU A 192 26.43 -17.04 -11.25
N PRO A 193 27.32 -16.25 -11.91
CA PRO A 193 28.42 -16.81 -12.69
C PRO A 193 29.42 -17.62 -11.86
N GLN A 194 29.67 -17.23 -10.60
CA GLN A 194 30.57 -17.96 -9.71
C GLN A 194 29.94 -19.30 -9.29
N MET A 195 28.66 -19.30 -8.94
CA MET A 195 27.91 -20.52 -8.62
C MET A 195 27.84 -21.48 -9.82
N GLN A 196 27.58 -20.96 -11.01
CA GLN A 196 27.61 -21.74 -12.26
C GLN A 196 29.01 -22.32 -12.52
N PHE A 197 30.06 -21.52 -12.31
CA PHE A 197 31.43 -22.00 -12.43
C PHE A 197 31.75 -23.11 -11.42
N GLU A 198 31.41 -22.95 -10.15
CA GLU A 198 31.60 -23.97 -9.12
C GLU A 198 30.81 -25.25 -9.41
N ASN A 199 29.56 -25.14 -9.88
CA ASN A 199 28.75 -26.26 -10.32
C ASN A 199 29.42 -26.99 -11.50
N ASN A 200 29.90 -26.24 -12.49
CA ASN A 200 30.64 -26.80 -13.62
C ASN A 200 31.94 -27.49 -13.17
N LEU A 201 32.66 -26.91 -12.22
CA LEU A 201 33.90 -27.48 -11.66
C LEU A 201 33.62 -28.76 -10.86
N ARG A 202 32.57 -28.77 -10.03
CA ARG A 202 32.11 -29.97 -9.31
C ARG A 202 31.68 -31.06 -10.27
N ARG A 203 30.99 -30.72 -11.37
CA ARG A 203 30.65 -31.67 -12.44
C ARG A 203 31.90 -32.24 -13.09
N LEU A 204 32.86 -31.39 -13.47
CA LEU A 204 34.13 -31.82 -14.06
C LEU A 204 34.92 -32.74 -13.12
N SER A 205 34.99 -32.40 -11.83
CA SER A 205 35.63 -33.22 -10.80
C SER A 205 34.91 -34.56 -10.62
N GLY A 206 33.58 -34.56 -10.57
CA GLY A 206 32.76 -35.78 -10.49
C GLY A 206 32.94 -36.68 -11.71
N LEU A 207 32.99 -36.11 -12.93
CA LEU A 207 33.30 -36.85 -14.15
C LEU A 207 34.72 -37.42 -14.12
N GLY A 208 35.69 -36.66 -13.59
CA GLY A 208 37.06 -37.13 -13.38
C GLY A 208 37.12 -38.31 -12.41
N ALA A 209 36.43 -38.22 -11.27
CA ALA A 209 36.34 -39.26 -10.26
C ALA A 209 35.59 -40.50 -10.78
N ALA A 210 34.51 -40.33 -11.55
CA ALA A 210 33.78 -41.43 -12.17
C ALA A 210 34.65 -42.15 -13.22
N ARG A 211 35.34 -41.40 -14.09
CA ARG A 211 36.27 -41.99 -15.07
C ARG A 211 37.44 -42.70 -14.38
N SER A 212 38.03 -42.10 -13.35
CA SER A 212 39.11 -42.70 -12.57
C SER A 212 38.65 -43.92 -11.77
N GLY A 213 37.45 -43.88 -11.17
CA GLY A 213 36.86 -44.99 -10.44
C GLY A 213 36.54 -46.18 -11.35
N VAL A 214 36.00 -45.93 -12.55
CA VAL A 214 35.80 -46.96 -13.57
C VAL A 214 37.13 -47.54 -14.03
N ALA A 215 38.16 -46.70 -14.27
CA ALA A 215 39.49 -47.16 -14.62
C ALA A 215 40.11 -48.02 -13.50
N THR A 216 40.03 -47.57 -12.25
CA THR A 216 40.56 -48.27 -11.07
C THR A 216 39.81 -49.58 -10.82
N GLY A 217 38.49 -49.61 -11.01
CA GLY A 217 37.69 -50.83 -10.89
C GLY A 217 38.00 -51.85 -11.99
N LEU A 218 38.24 -51.37 -13.22
CA LEU A 218 38.71 -52.22 -14.33
C LEU A 218 40.14 -52.74 -14.10
N ASP A 219 41.04 -51.91 -13.55
CA ASP A 219 42.41 -52.31 -13.21
C ASP A 219 42.45 -53.29 -12.04
N ALA A 220 41.63 -53.09 -11.00
CA ALA A 220 41.52 -54.00 -9.86
C ALA A 220 40.96 -55.37 -10.28
N GLN A 221 39.94 -55.39 -11.15
CA GLN A 221 39.47 -56.64 -11.77
C GLN A 221 40.55 -57.28 -12.66
N GLY A 222 41.31 -56.49 -13.42
CA GLY A 222 42.41 -56.99 -14.25
C GLY A 222 43.57 -57.56 -13.42
N ALA A 223 43.86 -56.97 -12.26
CA ALA A 223 44.86 -57.48 -11.32
C ALA A 223 44.39 -58.77 -10.63
N SER A 224 43.12 -58.82 -10.18
CA SER A 224 42.53 -60.02 -9.59
C SER A 224 42.47 -61.17 -10.60
N ALA A 225 42.06 -60.92 -11.84
CA ALA A 225 42.07 -61.92 -12.91
C ALA A 225 43.47 -62.44 -13.22
N ARG A 226 44.49 -61.56 -13.24
CA ARG A 226 45.90 -61.96 -13.40
C ARG A 226 46.40 -62.81 -12.23
N GLN A 227 45.99 -62.51 -11.00
CA GLN A 227 46.28 -63.36 -9.84
C GLN A 227 45.60 -64.71 -9.94
N THR A 228 44.32 -64.77 -10.34
CA THR A 228 43.61 -66.04 -10.53
C THR A 228 44.21 -66.87 -11.65
N SER A 229 44.58 -66.26 -12.79
CA SER A 229 45.23 -66.97 -13.89
C SER A 229 46.65 -67.42 -13.54
N ALA A 230 47.41 -66.60 -12.81
CA ALA A 230 48.72 -67.00 -12.30
C ALA A 230 48.60 -68.12 -11.26
N GLY A 231 47.57 -68.09 -10.41
CA GLY A 231 47.24 -69.16 -9.45
C GLY A 231 46.89 -70.47 -10.16
N LEU A 232 46.08 -70.42 -11.22
CA LEU A 232 45.75 -71.59 -12.05
C LEU A 232 46.96 -72.10 -12.84
N GLY A 233 47.79 -71.20 -13.38
CA GLY A 233 49.03 -71.56 -14.08
C GLY A 233 50.04 -72.22 -13.14
N ASN A 234 50.21 -71.70 -11.93
CA ASN A 234 51.04 -72.33 -10.90
C ASN A 234 50.44 -73.65 -10.40
N ALA A 235 49.11 -73.75 -10.26
CA ALA A 235 48.45 -74.99 -9.91
C ALA A 235 48.66 -76.06 -10.99
N ALA A 236 48.54 -75.69 -12.27
CA ALA A 236 48.80 -76.60 -13.40
C ALA A 236 50.27 -77.02 -13.47
N LEU A 237 51.21 -76.10 -13.21
CA LEU A 237 52.64 -76.43 -13.10
C LEU A 237 52.93 -77.36 -11.92
N SER A 238 52.31 -77.12 -10.75
CA SER A 238 52.46 -78.00 -9.59
C SER A 238 51.84 -79.38 -9.80
N TYR A 239 50.71 -79.46 -10.52
CA TYR A 239 50.06 -80.72 -10.85
C TYR A 239 50.87 -81.50 -11.89
N GLY A 240 51.46 -80.79 -12.87
CA GLY A 240 52.39 -81.37 -13.84
C GLY A 240 53.67 -81.88 -13.19
N GLN A 241 54.25 -81.14 -12.24
CA GLN A 241 55.42 -81.59 -11.47
C GLN A 241 55.10 -82.79 -10.57
N ALA A 242 53.94 -82.80 -9.90
CA ALA A 242 53.52 -83.93 -9.07
C ALA A 242 53.28 -85.21 -9.89
N TRP A 243 52.77 -85.09 -11.11
CA TRP A 243 52.61 -86.23 -12.03
C TRP A 243 53.96 -86.76 -12.54
N ASP A 244 54.90 -85.87 -12.85
CA ASP A 244 56.23 -86.23 -13.35
C ASP A 244 57.12 -86.89 -12.25
N GLU A 245 56.89 -86.55 -10.98
CA GLU A 245 57.50 -87.23 -9.83
C GLU A 245 56.89 -88.61 -9.54
N ASP A 246 55.57 -88.77 -9.69
CA ASP A 246 54.88 -90.06 -9.47
C ASP A 246 55.18 -91.08 -10.59
N GLU A 247 55.49 -90.62 -11.82
CA GLU A 247 55.95 -91.49 -12.92
C GLU A 247 57.40 -91.97 -12.74
N LYS A 248 58.27 -91.17 -12.10
CA LYS A 248 59.65 -91.58 -11.80
C LYS A 248 59.77 -92.55 -10.63
N GLY A 249 58.78 -92.63 -9.75
CA GLY A 249 58.74 -93.61 -8.64
C GLY A 249 58.37 -95.04 -9.04
N LYS A 250 58.01 -95.30 -10.31
CA LYS A 250 57.55 -96.60 -10.81
C LYS A 250 58.56 -97.33 -11.73
N LYS A 251 59.83 -96.93 -11.72
CA LYS A 251 60.94 -97.64 -12.39
C LYS A 251 62.01 -98.02 -11.38
#